data_AF-A0A1W9V2Y6-F1
#
_entry.id   AF-A0A1W9V2Y6-F1
#
_cell.length_a   1.000
_cell.length_b   1.000
_cell.length_c   1.000
_cell.angle_alpha   90.00
_cell.angle_beta   90.00
_cell.angle_gamma   90.00
#
_symmetry.space_group_name_H-M   'P 1'
#
loop_
_entity.id
_entity.type
_entity.pdbx_description
1 polymer ?
#
loop_
_entity_poly.entity_id
_entity_poly.type
_entity_poly.pdbx_seq_one_letter_code
_entity_poly.pdbx_strand_id
1 'polypeptide(L)'
;MLNLDCDFHVLLGEGAHNDFLLKDLRHYYNLSLRIWYLALNYAHPEDIDMEAHLEILEAIETKDVEKAENRMRKHIQKFHRTIKQYL
;
A
#
# COMPACT_ATOMS: atom_id res chain seq x y z
N MET A 1 0.22 -10.94 -6.95
CA MET A 1 -0.35 -9.66 -6.48
C MET A 1 0.38 -9.12 -5.26
N LEU A 2 0.45 -9.86 -4.13
CA LEU A 2 1.10 -9.36 -2.91
C LEU A 2 2.54 -8.90 -3.05
N ASN A 3 3.36 -9.70 -3.72
CA ASN A 3 4.76 -9.36 -3.89
C ASN A 3 4.91 -8.04 -4.66
N LEU A 4 4.05 -7.79 -5.65
CA LEU A 4 4.06 -6.52 -6.40
C LEU A 4 3.64 -5.33 -5.55
N ASP A 5 2.66 -5.50 -4.66
CA ASP A 5 2.29 -4.46 -3.69
C ASP A 5 3.44 -4.17 -2.71
N CYS A 6 4.09 -5.23 -2.20
CA CYS A 6 5.26 -5.12 -1.33
C CYS A 6 6.41 -4.39 -2.03
N ASP A 7 6.76 -4.83 -3.23
CA ASP A 7 7.84 -4.25 -4.03
C ASP A 7 7.54 -2.79 -4.34
N PHE A 8 6.29 -2.44 -4.65
CA PHE A 8 5.87 -1.05 -4.85
C PHE A 8 6.09 -0.19 -3.60
N HIS A 9 5.60 -0.61 -2.44
CA HIS A 9 5.78 0.12 -1.18
C HIS A 9 7.26 0.26 -0.80
N VAL A 10 8.06 -0.77 -1.05
CA VAL A 10 9.51 -0.78 -0.81
C VAL A 10 10.23 0.21 -1.72
N LEU A 11 9.98 0.17 -3.03
CA LEU A 11 10.62 1.06 -3.99
C LEU A 11 10.34 2.53 -3.69
N LEU A 12 9.10 2.87 -3.29
CA LEU A 12 8.76 4.21 -2.85
C LEU A 12 9.51 4.63 -1.58
N GLY A 13 9.64 3.71 -0.61
CA GLY A 13 10.41 3.96 0.62
C GLY A 13 11.90 4.17 0.36
N GLU A 14 12.49 3.41 -0.57
CA GLU A 14 13.89 3.57 -1.00
C GLU A 14 14.13 4.94 -1.67
N GLY A 15 13.16 5.43 -2.44
CA GLY A 15 13.20 6.77 -3.05
C GLY A 15 13.21 7.92 -2.04
N ALA A 16 12.83 7.70 -0.78
CA ALA A 16 12.93 8.69 0.29
C ALA A 16 14.36 8.86 0.83
N HIS A 17 15.30 7.98 0.44
CA HIS A 17 16.70 7.99 0.87
C HIS A 17 16.87 8.08 2.40
N ASN A 18 16.02 7.38 3.13
CA ASN A 18 16.01 7.37 4.58
C ASN A 18 15.86 5.93 5.11
N ASP A 19 16.99 5.32 5.47
CA ASP A 19 17.03 3.93 5.93
C ASP A 19 16.23 3.68 7.21
N PHE A 20 16.15 4.69 8.09
CA PHE A 20 15.35 4.59 9.31
C PHE A 20 13.86 4.50 8.96
N LEU A 21 13.38 5.38 8.08
CA LEU A 21 12.01 5.35 7.60
C LEU A 21 11.69 4.05 6.85
N LEU A 22 12.59 3.61 5.97
CA LEU A 22 12.41 2.38 5.19
C LEU A 22 12.32 1.15 6.10
N LYS A 23 13.14 1.09 7.16
CA LYS A 23 13.10 0.00 8.15
C LYS A 23 11.74 -0.06 8.85
N ASP A 24 11.23 1.07 9.31
CA ASP A 24 9.93 1.14 9.98
C ASP A 24 8.78 0.82 9.02
N LEU A 25 8.83 1.33 7.79
CA LEU A 25 7.85 1.03 6.74
C LEU A 25 7.79 -0.47 6.44
N ARG A 26 8.94 -1.14 6.28
CA ARG A 26 9.00 -2.60 6.10
C ARG A 26 8.45 -3.34 7.32
N HIS A 27 8.70 -2.87 8.54
CA HIS A 27 8.18 -3.49 9.75
C HIS A 27 6.64 -3.44 9.80
N TYR A 28 6.05 -2.26 9.65
CA TYR A 28 4.59 -2.09 9.68
C TYR A 28 3.90 -2.77 8.50
N TYR A 29 4.50 -2.72 7.31
CA TYR A 29 3.98 -3.41 6.14
C TYR A 29 3.92 -4.93 6.37
N ASN A 30 4.98 -5.54 6.89
CA ASN A 30 4.99 -6.97 7.20
C ASN A 30 3.93 -7.37 8.24
N LEU A 31 3.69 -6.54 9.25
CA LEU A 31 2.60 -6.78 10.20
C LEU A 31 1.23 -6.75 9.52
N SER A 32 0.99 -5.77 8.65
CA SER A 32 -0.23 -5.66 7.85
C SER A 32 -0.42 -6.88 6.93
N LEU A 33 0.64 -7.32 6.27
CA LEU A 33 0.63 -8.43 5.31
C LEU A 33 0.18 -9.75 5.95
N ARG A 34 0.58 -10.00 7.21
CA ARG A 34 0.16 -11.20 7.96
C ARG A 34 -1.35 -11.24 8.19
N ILE A 35 -1.96 -10.09 8.47
CA ILE A 35 -3.41 -9.98 8.63
C ILE A 35 -4.08 -10.19 7.28
N TRP A 36 -3.52 -9.62 6.22
CA TRP A 36 -4.07 -9.77 4.88
C TRP A 36 -4.05 -11.21 4.38
N TYR A 37 -3.01 -11.97 4.71
CA TYR A 37 -2.94 -13.39 4.38
C TYR A 37 -4.11 -14.20 4.97
N LEU A 38 -4.65 -13.78 6.12
CA LEU A 38 -5.84 -14.39 6.71
C LEU A 38 -7.13 -13.94 5.99
N ALA A 39 -7.23 -12.65 5.65
CA ALA A 39 -8.42 -12.08 5.00
C ALA A 39 -8.54 -12.44 3.52
N LEU A 40 -7.42 -12.75 2.85
CA LEU A 40 -7.32 -13.04 1.42
C LEU A 40 -8.30 -14.09 0.91
N ASN A 41 -8.54 -15.13 1.71
CA ASN A 41 -9.45 -16.22 1.34
C ASN A 41 -10.91 -15.75 1.23
N TYR A 42 -11.23 -14.58 1.79
CA TYR A 42 -12.56 -14.02 1.84
C TYR A 42 -12.71 -12.77 0.96
N ALA A 43 -11.59 -12.17 0.54
CA ALA A 43 -11.58 -10.96 -0.28
C ALA A 43 -11.97 -11.25 -1.74
N HIS A 44 -12.79 -10.39 -2.32
CA HIS A 44 -13.13 -10.42 -3.73
C HIS A 44 -12.17 -9.53 -4.55
N PRO A 45 -12.01 -9.78 -5.86
CA PRO A 45 -11.18 -8.94 -6.71
C PRO A 45 -11.53 -7.46 -6.66
N GLU A 46 -12.82 -7.11 -6.54
CA GLU A 46 -13.28 -5.71 -6.38
C GLU A 46 -12.80 -5.00 -5.10
N ASP A 47 -12.43 -5.76 -4.08
CA ASP A 47 -11.87 -5.21 -2.84
C ASP A 47 -10.44 -4.70 -3.04
N ILE A 48 -9.76 -5.17 -4.09
CA ILE A 48 -8.38 -4.82 -4.42
C ILE A 48 -8.38 -3.66 -5.42
N ASP A 49 -7.89 -2.50 -4.97
CA ASP A 49 -7.80 -1.29 -5.78
C ASP A 49 -6.47 -1.25 -6.57
N MET A 50 -6.44 -1.96 -7.70
CA MET A 50 -5.26 -2.04 -8.56
C MET A 50 -4.91 -0.71 -9.24
N GLU A 51 -5.89 0.18 -9.42
CA GLU A 51 -5.72 1.48 -10.09
C GLU A 51 -4.98 2.49 -9.19
N ALA A 52 -4.99 2.25 -7.87
CA ALA A 52 -4.27 3.04 -6.88
C ALA A 52 -2.79 3.21 -7.19
N HIS A 53 -2.12 2.12 -7.54
CA HIS A 53 -0.67 2.14 -7.78
C HIS A 53 -0.33 3.02 -8.98
N LEU A 54 -1.15 3.00 -10.03
CA LEU A 54 -0.98 3.85 -11.22
C LEU A 54 -1.21 5.32 -10.91
N GLU A 55 -2.28 5.65 -10.18
CA GLU A 55 -2.56 7.03 -9.78
C GLU A 55 -1.49 7.62 -8.83
N ILE A 56 -0.94 6.79 -7.93
CA ILE A 56 0.19 7.18 -7.06
C ILE A 56 1.43 7.44 -7.90
N LEU A 57 1.75 6.54 -8.84
CA LEU A 57 2.91 6.69 -9.70
C LEU A 57 2.81 7.97 -10.55
N GLU A 58 1.67 8.19 -11.20
CA GLU A 58 1.41 9.40 -11.99
C GLU A 58 1.59 10.67 -11.14
N ALA A 59 1.06 10.68 -9.91
CA ALA A 59 1.21 11.80 -9.00
C ALA A 59 2.69 12.06 -8.63
N ILE A 60 3.48 11.00 -8.42
CA ILE A 60 4.91 11.12 -8.15
C ILE A 60 5.67 11.64 -9.38
N GLU A 61 5.38 11.11 -10.57
CA GLU A 61 6.03 11.51 -11.83
C GLU A 61 5.77 12.99 -12.15
N THR A 62 4.54 13.45 -11.87
CA THR A 62 4.13 14.86 -12.02
C THR A 62 4.54 15.75 -10.85
N LYS A 63 5.19 15.19 -9.83
CA LYS A 63 5.60 15.87 -8.59
C LYS A 63 4.44 16.50 -7.81
N ASP A 64 3.24 15.96 -7.95
CA ASP A 64 2.06 16.34 -7.18
C ASP A 64 2.05 15.60 -5.83
N VAL A 65 2.72 16.20 -4.85
CA VAL A 65 2.92 15.63 -3.52
C VAL A 65 1.58 15.40 -2.79
N GLU A 66 0.63 16.32 -2.92
CA GLU A 66 -0.66 16.23 -2.25
C GLU A 66 -1.51 15.09 -2.83
N LYS A 67 -1.54 14.97 -4.17
CA LYS A 67 -2.24 13.85 -4.84
C LYS A 67 -1.60 12.51 -4.47
N ALA A 68 -0.28 12.41 -4.47
CA ALA A 68 0.43 11.18 -4.13
C ALA A 68 0.14 10.74 -2.68
N GLU A 69 0.24 11.68 -1.73
CA GLU A 69 0.00 11.44 -0.30
C GLU A 69 -1.45 11.03 -0.04
N ASN A 70 -2.41 11.79 -0.57
CA ASN A 70 -3.83 11.51 -0.39
C ASN A 70 -4.22 10.16 -1.02
N ARG A 71 -3.69 9.84 -2.20
CA ARG A 71 -4.00 8.57 -2.86
C ARG A 71 -3.41 7.37 -2.13
N MET A 72 -2.16 7.47 -1.67
CA MET A 72 -1.53 6.45 -0.83
C MET A 72 -2.31 6.23 0.48
N ARG A 73 -2.75 7.31 1.13
CA ARG A 73 -3.58 7.23 2.33
C ARG A 73 -4.90 6.51 2.07
N LYS A 74 -5.59 6.84 0.97
CA LYS A 74 -6.84 6.17 0.56
C LYS A 74 -6.64 4.69 0.24
N HIS A 75 -5.55 4.34 -0.45
CA HIS A 75 -5.14 2.96 -0.74
C HIS A 75 -5.05 2.13 0.54
N ILE A 76 -4.25 2.59 1.52
CA ILE A 76 -4.06 1.91 2.81
C ILE A 76 -5.38 1.84 3.61
N GLN A 77 -6.17 2.91 3.60
CA GLN A 77 -7.44 2.94 4.34
C GLN A 77 -8.51 2.03 3.74
N LYS A 78 -8.59 1.91 2.41
CA LYS A 78 -9.51 0.97 1.75
C LYS A 78 -9.18 -0.45 2.19
N PHE A 79 -7.90 -0.80 2.15
CA PHE A 79 -7.39 -2.08 2.60
C PHE A 79 -7.75 -2.40 4.06
N HIS A 80 -7.55 -1.44 4.97
CA HIS A 80 -7.92 -1.60 6.38
C HIS A 80 -9.43 -1.81 6.58
N ARG A 81 -10.28 -1.12 5.80
CA ARG A 81 -11.73 -1.31 5.85
C ARG A 81 -12.14 -2.69 5.36
N THR A 82 -11.56 -3.17 4.27
CA THR A 82 -11.80 -4.52 3.74
C THR A 82 -11.46 -5.57 4.79
N ILE A 83 -10.25 -5.53 5.38
CA ILE A 83 -9.85 -6.49 6.43
C ILE A 83 -10.85 -6.51 7.59
N LYS A 84 -11.30 -5.33 8.04
CA LYS A 84 -12.26 -5.20 9.14
C LYS A 84 -13.63 -5.82 8.86
N GLN A 85 -13.99 -6.08 7.61
CA GLN A 85 -15.24 -6.78 7.29
C GLN A 85 -15.14 -8.28 7.55
N TYR A 86 -13.92 -8.82 7.67
CA TYR A 86 -13.66 -10.26 7.84
C TYR A 86 -13.09 -10.61 9.23
N LEU A 87 -13.01 -9.64 10.15
CA LEU A 87 -12.63 -9.81 11.56
C LEU A 87 -13.87 -9.65 12.45
#